data_AF-A0A142CXY5-F1
#
_entry.id   AF-A0A142CXY5-F1
#
_cell.length_a   1.000
_cell.length_b   1.000
_cell.length_c   1.000
_cell.angle_alpha   90.00
_cell.angle_beta   90.00
_cell.angle_gamma   90.00
#
_symmetry.space_group_name_H-M   'P 1'
#
loop_
_entity.id
_entity.type
_entity.pdbx_description
1 polymer ?
#
loop_
_entity_poly.entity_id
_entity_poly.type
_entity_poly.pdbx_seq_one_letter_code
_entity_poly.pdbx_strand_id
1 'polypeptide(L)'
;MTDQASKEMVQIIEQYIEQESEKWVQHTLNNAKTISDLMSALWENGKAKKDGTEVERMLHRLIYERGAAKIKNVIKEAQDLTLGRALSPEGDSATC
;
A
#
# COMPACT_ATOMS: atom_id res chain seq x y z
N MET A 1 20.70 19.34 27.53
CA MET A 1 21.11 19.31 26.10
C MET A 1 20.69 18.03 25.38
N THR A 2 19.68 17.30 25.87
CA THR A 2 19.29 15.97 25.38
C THR A 2 18.12 15.98 24.37
N ASP A 3 17.37 17.08 24.30
CA ASP A 3 16.08 17.11 23.60
C ASP A 3 16.20 17.33 22.08
N GLN A 4 17.27 18.00 21.62
CA GLN A 4 17.50 18.26 20.19
C GLN A 4 18.04 17.01 19.46
N ALA A 5 19.01 16.33 20.06
CA ALA A 5 19.58 15.10 19.51
C ALA A 5 18.53 13.97 19.42
N SER A 6 17.63 13.88 20.40
CA SER A 6 16.50 12.94 20.35
C SER A 6 15.52 13.27 19.23
N LYS A 7 15.21 14.55 18.98
CA LYS A 7 14.33 14.97 17.88
C LYS A 7 14.94 14.66 16.51
N GLU A 8 16.22 14.93 16.32
CA GLU A 8 16.94 14.62 15.08
C GLU A 8 16.98 13.11 14.82
N MET A 9 17.21 12.31 15.86
CA MET A 9 17.20 10.86 15.75
C MET A 9 15.81 10.31 15.37
N VAL A 10 14.74 10.85 15.96
CA VAL A 10 13.36 10.48 15.57
C VAL A 10 13.07 10.84 14.12
N GLN A 11 13.46 12.04 13.66
CA GLN A 11 13.26 12.46 12.27
C GLN A 11 14.01 11.57 11.27
N ILE A 12 15.24 11.17 11.59
CA ILE A 12 16.02 10.24 10.76
C ILE A 12 15.32 8.87 10.69
N ILE A 13 14.80 8.38 11.82
CA ILE A 13 14.05 7.12 11.87
C ILE A 13 12.77 7.21 11.04
N GLU A 14 12.02 8.31 11.16
CA GLU A 14 10.80 8.55 10.37
C GLU A 14 11.10 8.56 8.86
N GLN A 15 12.14 9.29 8.43
CA GLN A 15 12.53 9.35 7.02
C GLN A 15 12.98 7.98 6.49
N TYR A 16 13.76 7.23 7.26
CA TYR A 16 14.17 5.88 6.87
C TYR A 16 12.96 4.96 6.71
N ILE A 17 12.02 5.01 7.67
CA ILE A 17 10.80 4.23 7.62
C ILE A 17 9.94 4.59 6.39
N GLU A 18 9.81 5.87 6.07
CA GLU A 18 9.08 6.32 4.87
C GLU A 18 9.70 5.76 3.59
N GLN A 19 11.03 5.78 3.47
CA GLN A 19 11.74 5.23 2.31
C GLN A 19 11.55 3.71 2.17
N GLU A 20 11.65 2.96 3.28
CA GLU A 20 11.43 1.51 3.25
C GLU A 20 9.98 1.16 2.93
N SER A 21 9.01 1.93 3.46
CA SER A 21 7.60 1.77 3.10
C SER A 21 7.36 2.02 1.61
N GLU A 22 7.97 3.05 1.01
CA GLU A 22 7.84 3.34 -0.42
C GLU A 22 8.42 2.22 -1.28
N LYS A 23 9.62 1.72 -0.93
CA LYS A 23 10.26 0.59 -1.62
C LYS A 23 9.40 -0.66 -1.58
N TRP A 24 8.80 -0.97 -0.43
CA TRP A 24 7.91 -2.12 -0.30
C TRP A 24 6.66 -1.99 -1.19
N VAL A 25 6.03 -0.81 -1.23
CA VAL A 25 4.87 -0.56 -2.11
C VAL A 25 5.25 -0.74 -3.57
N GLN A 26 6.35 -0.12 -4.01
CA GLN A 26 6.83 -0.23 -5.39
C GLN A 26 7.15 -1.67 -5.77
N HIS A 27 7.84 -2.41 -4.89
CA HIS A 27 8.12 -3.83 -5.09
C HIS A 27 6.84 -4.66 -5.22
N THR A 28 5.84 -4.40 -4.37
CA THR A 28 4.55 -5.09 -4.40
C THR A 28 3.80 -4.82 -5.70
N LEU A 29 3.72 -3.55 -6.12
CA LEU A 29 3.04 -3.15 -7.35
C LEU A 29 3.72 -3.73 -8.60
N ASN A 30 5.05 -3.75 -8.64
CA ASN A 30 5.81 -4.27 -9.80
C ASN A 30 5.73 -5.79 -9.94
N ASN A 31 5.50 -6.51 -8.84
CA ASN A 31 5.49 -7.99 -8.85
C ASN A 31 4.09 -8.60 -8.82
N ALA A 32 3.07 -7.84 -8.40
CA ALA A 32 1.69 -8.32 -8.41
C ALA A 32 1.20 -8.52 -9.85
N LYS A 33 0.71 -9.72 -10.15
CA LYS A 33 0.12 -10.06 -11.45
C LYS A 33 -1.40 -9.95 -11.42
N THR A 34 -1.99 -10.05 -10.23
CA THR A 34 -3.43 -10.02 -10.02
C THR A 34 -3.81 -9.13 -8.85
N ILE A 35 -5.09 -8.73 -8.80
CA ILE A 35 -5.67 -8.05 -7.64
C ILE A 35 -5.56 -8.91 -6.38
N SER A 36 -5.63 -10.25 -6.53
CA SER A 36 -5.46 -11.18 -5.40
C SER A 36 -4.05 -11.09 -4.81
N ASP A 37 -3.01 -10.89 -5.62
CA ASP A 37 -1.64 -10.74 -5.12
C ASP A 37 -1.49 -9.46 -4.29
N LEU A 38 -2.12 -8.36 -4.73
CA LEU A 38 -2.16 -7.11 -3.98
C LEU A 38 -2.92 -7.26 -2.65
N MET A 39 -4.04 -7.97 -2.64
CA MET A 39 -4.82 -8.26 -1.44
C MET A 39 -4.06 -9.15 -0.45
N SER A 40 -3.33 -10.16 -0.93
CA SER A 40 -2.46 -11.01 -0.09
C SER A 40 -1.32 -10.21 0.52
N ALA A 41 -0.64 -9.38 -0.27
CA ALA A 41 0.45 -8.53 0.22
C ALA A 41 -0.03 -7.55 1.30
N LEU A 42 -1.24 -7.00 1.15
CA LEU A 42 -1.91 -6.18 2.16
C LEU A 42 -2.22 -6.96 3.45
N TRP A 43 -2.64 -8.22 3.32
CA TRP A 43 -2.98 -9.06 4.47
C TRP A 43 -1.75 -9.47 5.28
N GLU A 44 -0.65 -9.79 4.60
CA GLU A 44 0.60 -10.24 5.20
C GLU A 44 1.41 -9.10 5.84
N ASN A 45 1.51 -7.95 5.16
CA ASN A 45 2.34 -6.83 5.62
C ASN A 45 1.54 -5.69 6.27
N GLY A 46 0.22 -5.64 6.05
CA GLY A 46 -0.65 -4.61 6.64
C GLY A 46 -1.12 -4.93 8.06
N LYS A 47 -0.93 -6.16 8.56
CA LYS A 47 -1.33 -6.48 9.94
C LYS A 47 -0.32 -5.83 10.89
N ALA A 48 -0.78 -4.91 11.74
CA ALA A 48 0.06 -4.36 12.81
C ALA A 48 0.57 -5.52 13.67
N LYS A 49 1.89 -5.73 13.68
CA LYS A 49 2.49 -6.72 14.59
C LYS A 49 2.29 -6.20 16.02
N LYS A 50 1.63 -7.01 16.85
CA LYS A 50 1.45 -6.73 18.28
C LYS A 50 2.79 -6.73 19.04
N ASP A 51 3.74 -7.53 18.54
CA ASP A 51 5.05 -7.73 19.12
C ASP A 51 6.15 -7.12 18.23
N GLY A 52 7.08 -6.40 18.84
CA GLY A 52 8.18 -5.72 18.15
C GLY A 52 8.67 -4.45 18.87
N THR A 53 9.86 -4.00 18.49
CA THR A 53 10.44 -2.72 18.91
C THR A 53 9.56 -1.54 18.49
N GLU A 54 9.74 -0.38 19.10
CA GLU A 54 8.98 0.82 18.76
C GLU A 54 9.17 1.23 17.30
N VAL A 55 10.38 1.06 16.76
CA VAL A 55 10.72 1.29 15.34
C VAL A 55 9.97 0.32 14.43
N GLU A 56 9.90 -0.98 14.75
CA GLU A 56 9.14 -1.96 13.96
C GLU A 56 7.64 -1.66 13.96
N ARG A 57 7.11 -1.19 15.09
CA ARG A 57 5.70 -0.76 15.20
C ARG A 57 5.43 0.51 14.40
N MET A 58 6.33 1.49 14.41
CA MET A 58 6.25 2.69 13.57
C MET A 58 6.32 2.33 12.08
N LEU A 59 7.21 1.42 11.68
CA LEU A 59 7.33 0.91 10.30
C LEU A 59 6.05 0.23 9.84
N HIS A 60 5.51 -0.69 10.64
CA HIS A 60 4.23 -1.35 10.35
C HIS A 60 3.08 -0.33 10.23
N ARG A 61 3.06 0.68 11.11
CA ARG A 61 2.03 1.73 11.07
C ARG A 61 2.10 2.54 9.79
N LEU A 62 3.29 2.97 9.35
CA LEU A 62 3.46 3.76 8.14
C LEU A 62 3.19 2.94 6.86
N ILE A 63 3.62 1.67 6.83
CA ILE A 63 3.24 0.73 5.76
C ILE A 63 1.72 0.57 5.69
N TYR A 64 1.03 0.44 6.83
CA TYR A 64 -0.41 0.27 6.86
C TYR A 64 -1.21 1.56 6.58
N GLU A 65 -0.79 2.70 7.12
CA GLU A 65 -1.55 3.95 6.97
C GLU A 65 -1.33 4.58 5.59
N ARG A 66 -0.12 4.46 5.02
CA ARG A 66 0.22 5.10 3.73
C ARG A 66 0.39 4.09 2.60
N GLY A 67 1.18 3.04 2.82
CA GLY A 67 1.45 2.05 1.78
C GLY A 67 0.22 1.24 1.40
N ALA A 68 -0.54 0.77 2.39
CA ALA A 68 -1.77 0.03 2.15
C ALA A 68 -2.86 0.92 1.55
N ALA A 69 -2.90 2.21 1.87
CA ALA A 69 -3.85 3.14 1.25
C ALA A 69 -3.61 3.28 -0.26
N LYS A 70 -2.34 3.41 -0.70
CA LYS A 70 -1.98 3.41 -2.12
C LYS A 70 -2.43 2.13 -2.82
N ILE A 71 -2.15 0.95 -2.25
CA ILE A 71 -2.54 -0.34 -2.85
C ILE A 71 -4.07 -0.49 -2.88
N LYS A 72 -4.79 -0.10 -1.82
CA LYS A 72 -6.27 -0.11 -1.78
C LYS A 72 -6.88 0.79 -2.86
N ASN A 73 -6.30 1.96 -3.11
CA ASN A 73 -6.77 2.84 -4.19
C ASN A 73 -6.58 2.20 -5.57
N VAL A 74 -5.42 1.58 -5.82
CA VAL A 74 -5.17 0.85 -7.09
C VAL A 74 -6.16 -0.30 -7.27
N ILE A 75 -6.44 -1.07 -6.20
CA ILE A 75 -7.45 -2.14 -6.24
C ILE A 75 -8.82 -1.58 -6.59
N LYS A 76 -9.21 -0.47 -5.96
CA LYS A 76 -10.48 0.20 -6.21
C LYS A 76 -10.58 0.70 -7.66
N GLU A 77 -9.55 1.37 -8.17
CA GLU A 77 -9.49 1.82 -9.57
C GLU A 77 -9.59 0.65 -10.55
N ALA A 78 -8.89 -0.46 -10.29
CA ALA A 78 -8.96 -1.66 -11.11
C ALA A 78 -10.37 -2.30 -11.08
N GLN A 79 -11.03 -2.33 -9.92
CA GLN A 79 -12.40 -2.82 -9.78
C GLN A 79 -13.41 -1.90 -10.49
N ASP A 80 -13.27 -0.59 -10.34
CA ASP A 80 -14.12 0.42 -10.97
C ASP A 80 -13.99 0.37 -12.51
N LEU A 81 -12.77 0.18 -13.04
CA LEU A 81 -12.54 -0.04 -14.48
C LEU A 81 -13.18 -1.35 -14.99
N THR A 82 -13.11 -2.41 -14.20
CA THR A 82 -13.70 -3.72 -14.55
C THR A 82 -15.24 -3.62 -14.57
N LEU A 83 -15.84 -2.92 -13.60
CA LEU A 83 -17.28 -2.69 -13.52
C LEU A 83 -17.77 -1.70 -14.58
N GLY A 84 -17.02 -0.63 -14.87
CA GLY A 84 -17.34 0.33 -15.92
C GLY A 84 -17.31 -0.29 -17.33
N ARG A 85 -16.43 -1.28 -17.55
CA ARG A 85 -16.37 -2.07 -18.79
C ARG A 85 -17.51 -3.08 -18.89
N ALA A 86 -17.96 -3.66 -17.77
CA ALA A 86 -19.13 -4.54 -17.73
C ALA A 86 -20.46 -3.78 -17.90
N LEU A 87 -20.50 -2.49 -17.55
CA LEU A 87 -21.67 -1.63 -17.66
C LEU A 87 -21.73 -0.80 -18.95
N SER A 88 -20.68 -0.82 -19.77
CA SER A 88 -20.71 -0.31 -21.14
C SER A 88 -21.02 -1.47 -22.08
N PRO A 89 -22.29 -1.74 -22.42
CA PRO A 89 -22.58 -2.58 -23.57
C PRO A 89 -22.08 -1.79 -24.78
N GLU A 90 -20.89 -2.13 -25.28
CA GLU A 90 -20.61 -1.88 -26.69
C GLU A 90 -21.72 -2.60 -27.44
N GLY A 91 -22.62 -1.80 -28.01
CA GLY A 91 -23.82 -2.28 -28.65
C GLY A 91 -23.43 -3.29 -29.72
N ASP A 92 -23.73 -4.56 -29.43
CA ASP A 92 -23.96 -5.58 -30.43
C ASP A 92 -25.16 -5.11 -31.26
N SER A 93 -24.89 -4.25 -32.24
CA SER A 93 -25.74 -4.07 -33.40
C SER A 93 -25.24 -4.99 -34.50
N ALA A 94 -25.21 -6.28 -34.21
CA ALA A 94 -25.31 -7.30 -35.23
C ALA A 94 -26.80 -7.53 -35.51
N THR A 95 -27.34 -6.89 -36.54
CA THR A 95 -28.43 -7.46 -37.35
C THR A 95 -28.59 -6.70 -38.68
N CYS A 96 -28.27 -7.44 -39.74
CA CYS A 96 -28.79 -7.40 -41.13
C CYS A 96 -28.75 -6.10 -41.94
#